data_AF-A0A955BFU1-F1
#
_entry.id   AF-A0A955BFU1-F1
#
_cell.length_a   1.000
_cell.length_b   1.000
_cell.length_c   1.000
_cell.angle_alpha   90.00
_cell.angle_beta   90.00
_cell.angle_gamma   90.00
#
_symmetry.space_group_name_H-M   'P 1'
#
loop_
_entity.id
_entity.type
_entity.pdbx_description
1 polymer ?
#
loop_
_entity_poly.entity_id
_entity_poly.type
_entity_poly.pdbx_seq_one_letter_code
_entity_poly.pdbx_strand_id
1 'polypeptide(L)'
;GHWNQIALELAQNDELSVGENARLFAMLNIALGDAGIVAWNVKYETDFWRPITAIQNAALDGNPDTAAQANWTPLLISPAFPEYVSGHSTFSGAAESVLTSYFGDERGFSTTSFGLPGVTRSFTSIHEAAEEAGRSRIYGGIHYEFSNQDGLNTGRAIAAEVLERFSVSDDVRAPQIVFLEPNNNGVFAANPTIQGWAVDNLSGVATVEAKVDGGAFSAVTLDSNGRFQFQPALAVNGSADGAHVIRFRATDKLGLVSDEFEFTFNLDTVAPTITVDSPVSGSAVAAGTRLQGTAQGTGSKLVALNYRIDGGSTTPISFNPATGGFTRDLDLSHLGVG
;
A
#
# COMPACT_ATOMS: atom_id res chain seq x y z
N GLY A 1 -10.56 -10.68 -13.30
CA GLY A 1 -10.39 -11.76 -12.30
C GLY A 1 -9.39 -12.79 -12.79
N HIS A 2 -9.80 -13.69 -13.68
CA HIS A 2 -8.95 -14.80 -14.14
C HIS A 2 -7.62 -14.35 -14.79
N TRP A 3 -7.62 -13.28 -15.60
CA TRP A 3 -6.39 -12.71 -16.16
C TRP A 3 -5.39 -12.22 -15.09
N ASN A 4 -5.83 -11.77 -13.91
CA ASN A 4 -4.93 -11.46 -12.80
C ASN A 4 -4.33 -12.72 -12.16
N GLN A 5 -5.05 -13.85 -12.16
CA GLN A 5 -4.50 -15.13 -11.67
C GLN A 5 -3.41 -15.63 -12.61
N ILE A 6 -3.65 -15.56 -13.93
CA ILE A 6 -2.64 -15.88 -14.94
C ILE A 6 -1.42 -14.97 -14.79
N ALA A 7 -1.62 -13.66 -14.68
CA ALA A 7 -0.53 -12.71 -14.47
C ALA A 7 0.30 -13.01 -13.22
N LEU A 8 -0.37 -13.37 -12.11
CA LEU A 8 0.29 -13.71 -10.85
C LEU A 8 1.16 -14.96 -10.99
N GLU A 9 0.63 -16.01 -11.63
CA GLU A 9 1.36 -17.26 -11.84
C GLU A 9 2.59 -17.05 -12.72
N LEU A 10 2.44 -16.30 -13.83
CA LEU A 10 3.56 -15.98 -14.72
C LEU A 10 4.63 -15.14 -14.00
N ALA A 11 4.22 -14.13 -13.25
CA ALA A 11 5.12 -13.28 -12.50
C ALA A 11 5.88 -14.02 -11.38
N GLN A 12 5.22 -14.97 -10.72
CA GLN A 12 5.86 -15.84 -9.73
C GLN A 12 6.87 -16.79 -10.37
N ASN A 13 6.53 -17.39 -11.50
CA ASN A 13 7.41 -18.30 -12.23
C ASN A 13 8.68 -17.61 -12.74
N ASP A 14 8.61 -16.32 -13.07
CA ASP A 14 9.75 -15.52 -13.54
C ASP A 14 10.43 -14.72 -12.42
N GLU A 15 10.05 -14.95 -11.15
CA GLU A 15 10.65 -14.33 -9.96
C GLU A 15 10.73 -12.80 -10.01
N LEU A 16 9.69 -12.14 -10.56
CA LEU A 16 9.67 -10.69 -10.71
C LEU A 16 9.83 -9.97 -9.36
N SER A 17 10.58 -8.87 -9.35
CA SER A 17 10.72 -8.01 -8.18
C SER A 17 9.39 -7.34 -7.79
N VAL A 18 9.34 -6.75 -6.60
CA VAL A 18 8.14 -6.02 -6.14
C VAL A 18 7.79 -4.86 -7.08
N GLY A 19 8.80 -4.13 -7.58
CA GLY A 19 8.59 -3.02 -8.52
C GLY A 19 8.08 -3.49 -9.88
N GLU A 20 8.63 -4.59 -10.39
CA GLU A 20 8.18 -5.24 -11.62
C GLU A 20 6.74 -5.74 -11.52
N ASN A 21 6.40 -6.43 -10.43
CA ASN A 21 5.04 -6.85 -10.12
C ASN A 21 4.09 -5.65 -10.05
N ALA A 22 4.44 -4.60 -9.29
CA ALA A 22 3.60 -3.41 -9.15
C ALA A 22 3.32 -2.77 -10.53
N ARG A 23 4.33 -2.68 -11.39
CA ARG A 23 4.21 -2.14 -12.74
C ARG A 23 3.33 -3.02 -13.64
N LEU A 24 3.56 -4.34 -13.66
CA LEU A 24 2.76 -5.30 -14.42
C LEU A 24 1.28 -5.23 -14.04
N PHE A 25 0.97 -5.32 -12.74
CA PHE A 25 -0.42 -5.30 -12.27
C PHE A 25 -1.07 -3.92 -12.45
N ALA A 26 -0.32 -2.83 -12.38
CA ALA A 26 -0.83 -1.50 -12.71
C ALA A 26 -1.26 -1.42 -14.19
N MET A 27 -0.37 -1.80 -15.12
CA MET A 27 -0.69 -1.81 -16.56
C MET A 27 -1.90 -2.70 -16.85
N LEU A 28 -1.90 -3.92 -16.31
CA LEU A 28 -2.97 -4.89 -16.54
C LEU A 28 -4.31 -4.39 -16.03
N ASN A 29 -4.39 -3.88 -14.80
CA ASN A 29 -5.66 -3.48 -14.22
C ASN A 29 -6.17 -2.13 -14.72
N ILE A 30 -5.29 -1.23 -15.17
CA ILE A 30 -5.70 -0.04 -15.92
C ILE A 30 -6.33 -0.44 -17.25
N ALA A 31 -5.64 -1.28 -18.05
CA ALA A 31 -6.16 -1.75 -19.32
C ALA A 31 -7.47 -2.55 -19.18
N LEU A 32 -7.59 -3.41 -18.17
CA LEU A 32 -8.83 -4.12 -17.88
C LEU A 32 -9.94 -3.15 -17.40
N GLY A 33 -9.61 -2.15 -16.59
CA GLY A 33 -10.57 -1.12 -16.16
C GLY A 33 -11.16 -0.39 -17.37
N ASP A 34 -10.30 0.11 -18.25
CA ASP A 34 -10.70 0.82 -19.46
C ASP A 34 -11.45 -0.08 -20.45
N ALA A 35 -11.03 -1.36 -20.58
CA ALA A 35 -11.77 -2.36 -21.36
C ALA A 35 -13.22 -2.53 -20.85
N GLY A 36 -13.43 -2.52 -19.54
CA GLY A 36 -14.76 -2.54 -18.94
C GLY A 36 -15.57 -1.30 -19.28
N ILE A 37 -14.98 -0.11 -19.14
CA ILE A 37 -15.64 1.17 -19.45
C ILE A 37 -16.07 1.22 -20.91
N VAL A 38 -15.16 0.93 -21.84
CA VAL A 38 -15.43 0.97 -23.28
C VAL A 38 -16.45 -0.08 -23.69
N ALA A 39 -16.30 -1.33 -23.24
CA ALA A 39 -17.24 -2.40 -23.60
C ALA A 39 -18.66 -2.10 -23.12
N TRP A 40 -18.82 -1.56 -21.91
CA TRP A 40 -20.15 -1.19 -21.40
C TRP A 40 -20.71 0.06 -22.07
N ASN A 41 -19.88 1.04 -22.41
CA ASN A 41 -20.33 2.19 -23.20
C ASN A 41 -20.93 1.72 -24.54
N VAL A 42 -20.20 0.89 -25.29
CA VAL A 42 -20.66 0.35 -26.58
C VAL A 42 -21.92 -0.51 -26.43
N LYS A 43 -22.03 -1.30 -25.35
CA LYS A 43 -23.23 -2.10 -25.06
C LYS A 43 -24.50 -1.28 -24.97
N TYR A 44 -24.45 -0.20 -24.22
CA TYR A 44 -25.63 0.62 -24.00
C TYR A 44 -25.83 1.68 -25.10
N GLU A 45 -24.81 1.95 -25.91
CA GLU A 45 -24.95 2.76 -27.12
C GLU A 45 -25.62 1.98 -28.26
N THR A 46 -25.25 0.69 -28.43
CA THR A 46 -25.76 -0.13 -29.55
C THR A 46 -27.02 -0.91 -29.23
N ASP A 47 -27.26 -1.23 -27.95
CA ASP A 47 -28.40 -2.01 -27.43
C ASP A 47 -28.68 -3.29 -28.25
N PHE A 48 -27.62 -3.98 -28.66
CA PHE A 48 -27.73 -5.11 -29.58
C PHE A 48 -28.32 -6.37 -28.90
N TRP A 49 -29.28 -7.01 -29.55
CA TRP A 49 -29.95 -8.23 -29.09
C TRP A 49 -29.03 -9.47 -29.01
N ARG A 50 -29.36 -10.40 -28.12
CA ARG A 50 -28.62 -11.66 -27.90
C ARG A 50 -28.98 -12.74 -28.94
N PRO A 51 -28.10 -13.74 -29.18
CA PRO A 51 -28.38 -14.83 -30.11
C PRO A 51 -29.67 -15.61 -29.81
N ILE A 52 -30.00 -15.82 -28.53
CA ILE A 52 -31.27 -16.48 -28.15
C ILE A 52 -32.49 -15.73 -28.70
N THR A 53 -32.50 -14.40 -28.60
CA THR A 53 -33.58 -13.58 -29.13
C THR A 53 -33.61 -13.66 -30.65
N ALA A 54 -32.46 -13.53 -31.32
CA ALA A 54 -32.38 -13.60 -32.77
C ALA A 54 -32.83 -14.96 -33.33
N ILE A 55 -32.34 -16.08 -32.76
CA ILE A 55 -32.65 -17.44 -33.25
C ILE A 55 -34.12 -17.81 -33.01
N GLN A 56 -34.67 -17.49 -31.84
CA GLN A 56 -36.08 -17.78 -31.55
C GLN A 56 -37.04 -16.92 -32.38
N ASN A 57 -36.61 -15.72 -32.77
CA ASN A 57 -37.41 -14.77 -33.55
C ASN A 57 -36.95 -14.61 -34.99
N ALA A 58 -36.18 -15.56 -35.54
CA ALA A 58 -35.63 -15.44 -36.89
C ALA A 58 -36.71 -15.27 -37.97
N ALA A 59 -37.94 -15.72 -37.73
CA ALA A 59 -39.07 -15.45 -38.65
C ALA A 59 -39.40 -13.96 -38.82
N LEU A 60 -38.88 -13.07 -37.96
CA LEU A 60 -39.13 -11.63 -37.96
C LEU A 60 -37.99 -10.82 -38.61
N ASP A 61 -36.87 -11.45 -38.98
CA ASP A 61 -35.67 -10.75 -39.47
C ASP A 61 -35.70 -10.43 -40.98
N GLY A 62 -36.68 -10.97 -41.72
CA GLY A 62 -36.82 -10.78 -43.17
C GLY A 62 -35.80 -11.54 -44.02
N ASN A 63 -35.03 -12.46 -43.43
CA ASN A 63 -34.03 -13.27 -44.11
C ASN A 63 -34.59 -14.66 -44.45
N PRO A 64 -34.75 -15.02 -45.74
CA PRO A 64 -35.29 -16.34 -46.12
C PRO A 64 -34.34 -17.52 -45.79
N ASP A 65 -33.07 -17.25 -45.50
CA ASP A 65 -32.08 -18.27 -45.15
C ASP A 65 -32.06 -18.59 -43.64
N THR A 66 -32.83 -17.86 -42.82
CA THR A 66 -32.95 -18.12 -41.38
C THR A 66 -34.29 -18.78 -41.07
N ALA A 67 -34.28 -19.77 -40.17
CA ALA A 67 -35.48 -20.45 -39.71
C ALA A 67 -35.59 -20.33 -38.19
N ALA A 68 -36.73 -19.87 -37.70
CA ALA A 68 -36.97 -19.71 -36.28
C ALA A 68 -36.91 -21.05 -35.54
N GLN A 69 -36.16 -21.08 -34.44
CA GLN A 69 -36.10 -22.24 -33.55
C GLN A 69 -36.60 -21.84 -32.16
N ALA A 70 -37.92 -21.87 -31.97
CA ALA A 70 -38.57 -21.33 -30.76
C ALA A 70 -38.09 -21.95 -29.43
N ASN A 71 -37.62 -23.20 -29.46
CA ASN A 71 -37.14 -23.92 -28.28
C ASN A 71 -35.60 -23.96 -28.17
N TRP A 72 -34.87 -23.27 -29.05
CA TRP A 72 -33.42 -23.23 -28.98
C TRP A 72 -32.97 -22.47 -27.72
N THR A 73 -32.03 -23.05 -26.99
CA THR A 73 -31.39 -22.42 -25.83
C THR A 73 -29.87 -22.50 -25.96
N PRO A 74 -29.15 -21.44 -25.53
CA PRO A 74 -27.70 -21.44 -25.52
C PRO A 74 -27.15 -22.40 -24.46
N LEU A 75 -25.94 -22.92 -24.67
CA LEU A 75 -25.25 -23.77 -23.69
C LEU A 75 -24.96 -23.01 -22.39
N LEU A 76 -24.59 -21.73 -22.50
CA LEU A 76 -24.41 -20.84 -21.36
C LEU A 76 -25.65 -19.96 -21.18
N ILE A 77 -25.99 -19.69 -19.92
CA ILE A 77 -27.05 -18.73 -19.60
C ILE A 77 -26.67 -17.36 -20.19
N SER A 78 -27.57 -16.79 -21.00
CA SER A 78 -27.39 -15.46 -21.58
C SER A 78 -27.34 -14.40 -20.47
N PRO A 79 -26.24 -13.63 -20.35
CA PRO A 79 -26.13 -12.60 -19.33
C PRO A 79 -27.12 -11.44 -19.57
N ALA A 80 -27.60 -10.82 -18.49
CA ALA A 80 -28.59 -9.75 -18.50
C ALA A 80 -27.99 -8.36 -18.84
N PHE A 81 -27.34 -8.25 -19.99
CA PHE A 81 -26.85 -6.99 -20.59
C PHE A 81 -26.75 -7.14 -22.12
N PRO A 82 -26.75 -6.03 -22.90
CA PRO A 82 -26.70 -6.06 -24.36
C PRO A 82 -25.52 -6.86 -24.91
N GLU A 83 -25.68 -7.38 -26.12
CA GLU A 83 -24.75 -8.34 -26.73
C GLU A 83 -23.44 -7.68 -27.15
N TYR A 84 -23.51 -6.61 -27.96
CA TYR A 84 -22.34 -6.05 -28.63
C TYR A 84 -21.70 -4.95 -27.79
N VAL A 85 -20.39 -4.91 -27.56
CA VAL A 85 -19.37 -5.88 -27.97
C VAL A 85 -19.15 -6.97 -26.90
N SER A 86 -18.56 -8.12 -27.24
CA SER A 86 -18.25 -9.17 -26.27
C SER A 86 -17.26 -8.69 -25.20
N GLY A 87 -17.76 -8.48 -23.97
CA GLY A 87 -16.91 -8.05 -22.85
C GLY A 87 -15.80 -9.07 -22.52
N HIS A 88 -16.08 -10.38 -22.59
CA HIS A 88 -15.04 -11.41 -22.40
C HIS A 88 -13.91 -11.25 -23.41
N SER A 89 -14.24 -10.98 -24.67
CA SER A 89 -13.28 -10.76 -25.74
C SER A 89 -12.50 -9.47 -25.52
N THR A 90 -13.16 -8.37 -25.12
CA THR A 90 -12.49 -7.09 -24.82
C THR A 90 -11.53 -7.18 -23.63
N PHE A 91 -11.92 -7.79 -22.51
CA PHE A 91 -11.00 -8.02 -21.40
C PHE A 91 -9.84 -8.93 -21.80
N SER A 92 -10.08 -9.92 -22.66
CA SER A 92 -9.05 -10.88 -23.08
C SER A 92 -8.04 -10.26 -24.03
N GLY A 93 -8.48 -9.47 -25.02
CA GLY A 93 -7.56 -8.74 -25.90
C GLY A 93 -6.72 -7.69 -25.16
N ALA A 94 -7.29 -7.05 -24.13
CA ALA A 94 -6.55 -6.10 -23.29
C ALA A 94 -5.50 -6.82 -22.43
N ALA A 95 -5.88 -7.91 -21.75
CA ALA A 95 -4.95 -8.72 -20.98
C ALA A 95 -3.84 -9.32 -21.85
N GLU A 96 -4.20 -9.83 -23.03
CA GLU A 96 -3.27 -10.38 -23.99
C GLU A 96 -2.14 -9.41 -24.29
N SER A 97 -2.49 -8.21 -24.76
CA SER A 97 -1.50 -7.23 -25.20
C SER A 97 -0.58 -6.80 -24.06
N VAL A 98 -1.12 -6.59 -22.85
CA VAL A 98 -0.30 -6.23 -21.68
C VAL A 98 0.62 -7.38 -21.28
N LEU A 99 0.10 -8.60 -21.14
CA LEU A 99 0.92 -9.73 -20.69
C LEU A 99 1.96 -10.12 -21.75
N THR A 100 1.60 -10.10 -23.03
CA THR A 100 2.52 -10.33 -24.13
C THR A 100 3.64 -9.29 -24.16
N SER A 101 3.35 -8.01 -23.89
CA SER A 101 4.39 -6.98 -23.81
C SER A 101 5.43 -7.23 -22.71
N TYR A 102 5.06 -7.99 -21.68
CA TYR A 102 5.90 -8.26 -20.52
C TYR A 102 6.63 -9.60 -20.61
N PHE A 103 5.95 -10.65 -21.08
CA PHE A 103 6.43 -12.03 -21.06
C PHE A 103 6.82 -12.58 -22.45
N GLY A 104 6.56 -11.83 -23.53
CA GLY A 104 6.85 -12.22 -24.91
C GLY A 104 5.72 -12.99 -25.60
N ASP A 105 5.79 -13.05 -26.93
CA ASP A 105 4.74 -13.57 -27.82
C ASP A 105 4.50 -15.08 -27.67
N GLU A 106 5.56 -15.86 -27.42
CA GLU A 106 5.51 -17.33 -27.34
C GLU A 106 5.52 -17.85 -25.88
N ARG A 107 4.94 -17.07 -24.96
CA ARG A 107 4.85 -17.47 -23.55
C ARG A 107 3.81 -18.57 -23.34
N GLY A 108 4.25 -19.82 -23.29
CA GLY A 108 3.43 -20.95 -22.89
C GLY A 108 3.12 -20.97 -21.39
N PHE A 109 1.91 -21.39 -21.02
CA PHE A 109 1.48 -21.48 -19.62
C PHE A 109 0.32 -22.47 -19.43
N SER A 110 0.04 -22.83 -18.18
CA SER A 110 -1.16 -23.57 -17.80
C SER A 110 -2.01 -22.77 -16.83
N THR A 111 -3.30 -23.00 -16.80
CA THR A 111 -4.22 -22.35 -15.86
C THR A 111 -5.34 -23.30 -15.45
N THR A 112 -5.91 -23.04 -14.28
CA THR A 112 -7.04 -23.79 -13.71
C THR A 112 -8.19 -22.84 -13.41
N SER A 113 -9.40 -23.37 -13.24
CA SER A 113 -10.58 -22.56 -12.90
C SER A 113 -11.25 -23.07 -11.63
N PHE A 114 -11.60 -22.15 -10.74
CA PHE A 114 -12.45 -22.47 -9.58
C PHE A 114 -13.82 -23.02 -10.02
N GLY A 115 -14.34 -22.56 -11.16
CA GLY A 115 -15.61 -23.04 -11.72
C GLY A 115 -15.53 -24.44 -12.32
N LEU A 116 -14.32 -25.01 -12.47
CA LEU A 116 -14.10 -26.37 -12.96
C LEU A 116 -12.90 -27.02 -12.25
N PRO A 117 -13.03 -27.38 -10.96
CA PRO A 117 -11.93 -27.94 -10.18
C PRO A 117 -11.36 -29.21 -10.78
N GLY A 118 -10.03 -29.37 -10.74
CA GLY A 118 -9.34 -30.56 -11.25
C GLY A 118 -9.08 -30.56 -12.76
N VAL A 119 -9.55 -29.54 -13.49
CA VAL A 119 -9.24 -29.36 -14.91
C VAL A 119 -8.17 -28.29 -15.09
N THR A 120 -7.11 -28.66 -15.82
CA THR A 120 -6.04 -27.76 -16.25
C THR A 120 -6.12 -27.58 -17.75
N ARG A 121 -6.01 -26.34 -18.23
CA ARG A 121 -5.80 -26.04 -19.66
C ARG A 121 -4.39 -25.47 -19.85
N SER A 122 -3.76 -25.85 -20.94
CA SER A 122 -2.42 -25.39 -21.30
C SER A 122 -2.47 -24.69 -22.65
N PHE A 123 -1.73 -23.60 -22.76
CA PHE A 123 -1.63 -22.75 -23.93
C PHE A 123 -0.17 -22.57 -24.31
N THR A 124 0.09 -22.45 -25.59
CA THR A 124 1.42 -22.17 -26.17
C THR A 124 1.75 -20.69 -26.20
N SER A 125 0.73 -19.83 -26.11
CA SER A 125 0.87 -18.38 -26.03
C SER A 125 -0.29 -17.74 -25.28
N ILE A 126 -0.08 -16.50 -24.83
CA ILE A 126 -1.13 -15.66 -24.25
C ILE A 126 -2.19 -15.33 -25.30
N HIS A 127 -1.78 -15.14 -26.56
CA HIS A 127 -2.66 -14.94 -27.70
C HIS A 127 -3.66 -16.09 -27.86
N GLU A 128 -3.18 -17.35 -27.84
CA GLU A 128 -4.02 -18.54 -27.95
C GLU A 128 -5.09 -18.58 -26.85
N ALA A 129 -4.71 -18.26 -25.60
CA ALA A 129 -5.64 -18.21 -24.49
C ALA A 129 -6.71 -17.12 -24.65
N ALA A 130 -6.35 -15.95 -25.18
CA ALA A 130 -7.29 -14.85 -25.42
C ALA A 130 -8.27 -15.16 -26.55
N GLU A 131 -7.77 -15.71 -27.66
CA GLU A 131 -8.61 -16.18 -28.77
C GLU A 131 -9.57 -17.28 -28.30
N GLU A 132 -9.10 -18.25 -27.52
CA GLU A 132 -9.96 -19.31 -26.99
C GLU A 132 -11.01 -18.77 -26.01
N ALA A 133 -10.63 -17.83 -25.13
CA ALA A 133 -11.57 -17.17 -24.22
C ALA A 133 -12.68 -16.44 -24.99
N GLY A 134 -12.33 -15.76 -26.09
CA GLY A 134 -13.30 -15.14 -27.00
C GLY A 134 -14.20 -16.16 -27.70
N ARG A 135 -13.62 -17.17 -28.32
CA ARG A 135 -14.33 -18.25 -29.02
C ARG A 135 -15.25 -19.06 -28.12
N SER A 136 -14.93 -19.19 -26.84
CA SER A 136 -15.80 -19.84 -25.85
C SER A 136 -17.19 -19.22 -25.78
N ARG A 137 -17.34 -17.94 -26.13
CA ARG A 137 -18.63 -17.23 -26.09
C ARG A 137 -19.55 -17.63 -27.24
N ILE A 138 -18.94 -18.04 -28.35
CA ILE A 138 -19.62 -18.58 -29.54
C ILE A 138 -20.08 -20.00 -29.26
N TYR A 139 -19.19 -20.85 -28.72
CA TYR A 139 -19.56 -22.20 -28.28
C TYR A 139 -20.62 -22.17 -27.18
N GLY A 140 -20.59 -21.16 -26.31
CA GLY A 140 -21.62 -20.91 -25.32
C GLY A 140 -22.97 -20.46 -25.88
N GLY A 141 -23.04 -20.04 -27.15
CA GLY A 141 -24.26 -19.58 -27.82
C GLY A 141 -24.74 -18.19 -27.41
N ILE A 142 -23.88 -17.34 -26.85
CA ILE A 142 -24.30 -16.08 -26.20
C ILE A 142 -23.69 -14.82 -26.82
N HIS A 143 -22.80 -14.97 -27.80
CA HIS A 143 -22.22 -13.89 -28.59
C HIS A 143 -22.13 -14.27 -30.07
N TYR A 144 -22.06 -13.28 -30.96
CA TYR A 144 -21.76 -13.46 -32.38
C TYR A 144 -20.26 -13.38 -32.66
N GLU A 145 -19.80 -13.98 -33.77
CA GLU A 145 -18.37 -14.00 -34.11
C GLU A 145 -17.81 -12.60 -34.38
N PHE A 146 -18.56 -11.70 -35.02
CA PHE A 146 -18.12 -10.31 -35.20
C PHE A 146 -17.93 -9.60 -33.86
N SER A 147 -18.86 -9.81 -32.91
CA SER A 147 -18.79 -9.26 -31.54
C SER A 147 -17.58 -9.79 -30.77
N ASN A 148 -17.16 -11.03 -31.06
CA ASN A 148 -15.93 -11.60 -30.53
C ASN A 148 -14.68 -10.92 -31.12
N GLN A 149 -14.59 -10.83 -32.45
CA GLN A 149 -13.44 -10.27 -33.16
C GLN A 149 -13.26 -8.78 -32.84
N ASP A 150 -14.34 -8.00 -32.92
CA ASP A 150 -14.33 -6.57 -32.58
C ASP A 150 -13.98 -6.37 -31.10
N GLY A 151 -14.43 -7.28 -30.24
CA GLY A 151 -14.10 -7.26 -28.81
C GLY A 151 -12.61 -7.42 -28.56
N LEU A 152 -12.00 -8.48 -29.12
CA LEU A 152 -10.55 -8.71 -29.03
C LEU A 152 -9.76 -7.52 -29.56
N ASN A 153 -10.11 -7.02 -30.75
CA ASN A 153 -9.44 -5.88 -31.36
C ASN A 153 -9.56 -4.60 -30.53
N THR A 154 -10.74 -4.34 -29.96
CA THR A 154 -10.97 -3.22 -29.04
C THR A 154 -10.09 -3.34 -27.80
N GLY A 155 -10.02 -4.52 -27.19
CA GLY A 155 -9.17 -4.77 -26.03
C GLY A 155 -7.69 -4.51 -26.33
N ARG A 156 -7.21 -5.01 -27.48
CA ARG A 156 -5.83 -4.82 -27.94
C ARG A 156 -5.51 -3.35 -28.15
N ALA A 157 -6.41 -2.59 -28.78
CA ALA A 157 -6.23 -1.16 -29.00
C ALA A 157 -6.19 -0.36 -27.68
N ILE A 158 -7.03 -0.71 -26.70
CA ILE A 158 -7.01 -0.09 -25.36
C ILE A 158 -5.68 -0.36 -24.67
N ALA A 159 -5.21 -1.61 -24.69
CA ALA A 159 -3.93 -1.95 -24.10
C ALA A 159 -2.75 -1.25 -24.78
N ALA A 160 -2.79 -1.04 -26.10
CA ALA A 160 -1.76 -0.27 -26.80
C ALA A 160 -1.63 1.17 -26.25
N GLU A 161 -2.75 1.87 -26.05
CA GLU A 161 -2.76 3.21 -25.44
C GLU A 161 -2.22 3.21 -24.00
N VAL A 162 -2.59 2.20 -23.20
CA VAL A 162 -2.05 2.05 -21.84
C VAL A 162 -0.54 1.81 -21.88
N LEU A 163 -0.07 0.90 -22.73
CA LEU A 163 1.36 0.59 -22.86
C LEU A 163 2.17 1.80 -23.34
N GLU A 164 1.62 2.61 -24.24
CA GLU A 164 2.25 3.87 -24.67
C GLU A 164 2.40 4.86 -23.50
N ARG A 165 1.40 4.98 -22.63
CA ARG A 165 1.51 5.83 -21.43
C ARG A 165 2.53 5.32 -20.43
N PHE A 166 2.75 4.00 -20.38
CA PHE A 166 3.78 3.40 -19.55
C PHE A 166 5.16 3.44 -20.22
N SER A 167 5.27 3.55 -21.54
CA SER A 167 6.54 3.62 -22.27
C SER A 167 7.25 4.97 -22.15
N VAL A 168 6.60 5.97 -21.52
CA VAL A 168 7.22 7.23 -21.12
C VAL A 168 8.44 6.91 -20.25
N SER A 169 9.61 7.01 -20.88
CA SER A 169 10.92 6.60 -20.35
C SER A 169 11.71 7.77 -19.79
N ASP A 170 11.19 8.99 -19.94
CA ASP A 170 11.76 10.18 -19.32
C ASP A 170 11.34 10.20 -17.85
N ASP A 171 12.29 9.80 -16.99
CA ASP A 171 12.12 10.08 -15.57
C ASP A 171 12.34 11.57 -15.35
N VAL A 172 11.25 12.26 -15.03
CA VAL A 172 11.22 13.71 -14.77
C VAL A 172 10.86 14.01 -13.32
N ARG A 173 10.71 12.98 -12.48
CA ARG A 173 10.26 13.10 -11.10
C ARG A 173 11.39 12.66 -10.19
N ALA A 174 11.78 13.54 -9.28
CA ALA A 174 12.76 13.19 -8.27
C ALA A 174 12.19 12.21 -7.24
N PRO A 175 13.04 11.45 -6.52
CA PRO A 175 12.59 10.47 -5.55
C PRO A 175 11.78 11.08 -4.40
N GLN A 176 11.01 10.23 -3.72
CA GLN A 176 10.25 10.58 -2.53
C GLN A 176 10.81 9.84 -1.30
N ILE A 177 10.72 10.48 -0.13
CA ILE A 177 11.10 9.87 1.15
C ILE A 177 9.87 9.72 2.04
N VAL A 178 9.71 8.53 2.63
CA VAL A 178 8.62 8.20 3.56
C VAL A 178 9.21 7.75 4.88
N PHE A 179 8.85 8.42 5.97
CA PHE A 179 9.22 7.99 7.33
C PHE A 179 8.21 6.98 7.87
N LEU A 180 8.70 5.91 8.48
CA LEU A 180 7.88 4.85 9.05
C LEU A 180 7.86 4.92 10.58
N GLU A 181 9.03 4.87 11.20
CA GLU A 181 9.17 4.87 12.66
C GLU A 181 10.46 5.58 13.10
N PRO A 182 10.49 6.19 14.29
CA PRO A 182 9.32 6.51 15.11
C PRO A 182 8.45 7.60 14.45
N ASN A 183 7.29 7.89 15.02
CA ASN A 183 6.43 8.97 14.53
C ASN A 183 7.18 10.31 14.53
N ASN A 184 6.95 11.10 13.48
CA ASN A 184 7.48 12.46 13.35
C ASN A 184 6.92 13.38 14.44
N ASN A 185 7.69 14.36 14.90
CA ASN A 185 7.41 15.26 16.03
C ASN A 185 7.40 14.58 17.43
N GLY A 186 8.08 13.44 17.59
CA GLY A 186 8.19 12.74 18.88
C GLY A 186 9.08 13.45 19.90
N VAL A 187 9.00 13.01 21.16
CA VAL A 187 9.92 13.38 22.25
C VAL A 187 10.69 12.13 22.66
N PHE A 188 12.02 12.21 22.71
CA PHE A 188 12.88 11.05 22.94
C PHE A 188 13.91 11.32 24.04
N ALA A 189 14.18 10.30 24.86
CA ALA A 189 15.23 10.35 25.89
C ALA A 189 16.64 9.98 25.38
N ALA A 190 16.75 9.68 24.09
CA ALA A 190 17.98 9.35 23.39
C ALA A 190 17.81 9.66 21.90
N ASN A 191 18.90 9.60 21.13
CA ASN A 191 18.85 9.76 19.67
C ASN A 191 17.90 8.71 19.03
N PRO A 192 16.81 9.12 18.36
CA PRO A 192 15.89 8.18 17.73
C PRO A 192 16.53 7.50 16.51
N THR A 193 16.31 6.19 16.34
CA THR A 193 16.64 5.48 15.10
C THR A 193 15.47 5.62 14.12
N ILE A 194 15.62 6.52 13.17
CA ILE A 194 14.62 6.81 12.14
C ILE A 194 14.72 5.75 11.06
N GLN A 195 13.59 5.13 10.74
CA GLN A 195 13.41 4.14 9.69
C GLN A 195 12.49 4.71 8.62
N GLY A 196 12.84 4.50 7.36
CA GLY A 196 12.06 5.01 6.25
C GLY A 196 12.40 4.34 4.94
N TRP A 197 11.72 4.79 3.88
CA TRP A 197 11.92 4.34 2.51
C TRP A 197 12.26 5.53 1.64
N ALA A 198 13.18 5.35 0.71
CA ALA A 198 13.32 6.21 -0.45
C ALA A 198 12.80 5.44 -1.66
N VAL A 199 11.87 6.05 -2.39
CA VAL A 199 11.23 5.43 -3.55
C VAL A 199 11.34 6.37 -4.74
N ASP A 200 11.45 5.78 -5.92
CA ASP A 200 11.51 6.48 -7.18
C ASP A 200 10.59 5.79 -8.19
N ASN A 201 10.00 6.55 -9.12
CA ASN A 201 8.99 6.02 -10.03
C ASN A 201 9.56 5.30 -11.26
N LEU A 202 10.82 5.53 -11.64
CA LEU A 202 11.35 4.93 -12.88
C LEU A 202 12.83 4.58 -12.80
N SER A 203 13.71 5.55 -12.60
CA SER A 203 15.17 5.34 -12.67
C SER A 203 15.74 4.66 -11.43
N GLY A 204 14.99 4.68 -10.32
CA GLY A 204 15.40 4.14 -9.04
C GLY A 204 16.24 5.13 -8.23
N VAL A 205 16.31 4.92 -6.92
CA VAL A 205 17.10 5.78 -6.04
C VAL A 205 18.59 5.44 -6.15
N ALA A 206 19.44 6.45 -6.34
CA ALA A 206 20.89 6.30 -6.34
C ALA A 206 21.48 6.55 -4.94
N THR A 207 21.10 7.66 -4.29
CA THR A 207 21.63 8.03 -2.98
C THR A 207 20.58 8.69 -2.11
N VAL A 208 20.67 8.49 -0.80
CA VAL A 208 19.99 9.31 0.21
C VAL A 208 21.06 9.95 1.07
N GLU A 209 20.83 11.20 1.45
CA GLU A 209 21.67 11.93 2.39
C GLU A 209 20.82 12.68 3.40
N ALA A 210 21.35 12.85 4.61
CA ALA A 210 20.67 13.53 5.70
C ALA A 210 21.60 14.54 6.38
N LYS A 211 21.06 15.67 6.82
CA LYS A 211 21.75 16.62 7.70
C LYS A 211 20.93 16.84 8.97
N VAL A 212 21.63 16.96 10.10
CA VAL A 212 21.02 17.29 11.39
C VAL A 212 21.15 18.79 11.62
N ASP A 213 20.02 19.46 11.86
CA ASP A 213 19.88 20.90 12.06
C ASP A 213 20.54 21.73 10.94
N GLY A 214 21.52 22.57 11.28
CA GLY A 214 22.32 23.37 10.36
C GLY A 214 23.61 22.68 9.89
N GLY A 215 23.78 21.38 10.18
CA GLY A 215 24.96 20.61 9.80
C GLY A 215 25.07 20.34 8.29
N ALA A 216 26.16 19.66 7.91
CA ALA A 216 26.37 19.19 6.55
C ALA A 216 25.59 17.89 6.29
N PHE A 217 25.27 17.65 5.02
CA PHE A 217 24.70 16.37 4.59
C PHE A 217 25.73 15.24 4.70
N SER A 218 25.28 14.08 5.17
CA SER A 218 26.01 12.82 5.19
C SER A 218 25.21 11.72 4.52
N ALA A 219 25.91 10.75 3.94
CA ALA A 219 25.27 9.63 3.24
C ALA A 219 24.45 8.77 4.22
N VAL A 220 23.27 8.33 3.75
CA VAL A 220 22.39 7.38 4.42
C VAL A 220 22.39 6.08 3.61
N THR A 221 22.69 4.97 4.28
CA THR A 221 22.74 3.65 3.63
C THR A 221 21.34 3.13 3.35
N LEU A 222 21.13 2.60 2.14
CA LEU A 222 19.91 1.93 1.71
C LEU A 222 20.13 0.42 1.61
N ASP A 223 19.10 -0.37 1.94
CA ASP A 223 19.02 -1.77 1.56
C ASP A 223 18.57 -1.96 0.10
N SER A 224 18.51 -3.21 -0.38
CA SER A 224 18.11 -3.53 -1.76
C SER A 224 16.67 -3.14 -2.11
N ASN A 225 15.84 -2.83 -1.11
CA ASN A 225 14.46 -2.41 -1.28
C ASN A 225 14.28 -0.89 -1.08
N GLY A 226 15.38 -0.13 -0.97
CA GLY A 226 15.33 1.32 -0.76
C GLY A 226 14.98 1.73 0.68
N ARG A 227 15.07 0.82 1.65
CA ARG A 227 14.83 1.15 3.06
C ARG A 227 16.11 1.69 3.69
N PHE A 228 15.96 2.64 4.61
CA PHE A 228 17.07 3.18 5.38
C PHE A 228 16.82 3.14 6.89
N GLN A 229 17.92 3.19 7.63
CA GLN A 229 17.94 3.58 9.03
C GLN A 229 18.93 4.73 9.21
N PHE A 230 18.54 5.74 9.99
CA PHE A 230 19.37 6.88 10.33
C PHE A 230 19.22 7.23 11.80
N GLN A 231 20.35 7.42 12.50
CA GLN A 231 20.35 7.86 13.88
C GLN A 231 21.24 9.10 14.01
N PRO A 232 20.74 10.22 14.54
CA PRO A 232 21.57 11.40 14.77
C PRO A 232 22.59 11.13 15.87
N ALA A 233 23.71 11.86 15.84
CA ALA A 233 24.78 11.76 16.83
C ALA A 233 24.80 12.97 17.78
N LEU A 234 23.63 13.33 18.34
CA LEU A 234 23.54 14.43 19.31
C LEU A 234 24.07 14.01 20.68
N ALA A 235 24.58 14.97 21.45
CA ALA A 235 25.04 14.75 22.81
C ALA A 235 23.85 14.40 23.74
N VAL A 236 23.93 13.28 24.44
CA VAL A 236 22.86 12.77 25.33
C VAL A 236 23.08 13.11 26.81
N ASN A 237 23.79 14.21 27.08
CA ASN A 237 24.13 14.69 28.42
C ASN A 237 23.33 15.94 28.83
N GLY A 238 22.19 16.19 28.17
CA GLY A 238 21.36 17.38 28.35
C GLY A 238 21.81 18.61 27.55
N SER A 239 23.04 18.66 27.04
CA SER A 239 23.54 19.85 26.33
C SER A 239 22.93 20.05 24.94
N ALA A 240 22.36 19.00 24.35
CA ALA A 240 21.63 19.04 23.10
C ALA A 240 20.13 18.77 23.30
N ASP A 241 19.59 18.95 24.51
CA ASP A 241 18.15 18.83 24.69
C ASP A 241 17.42 20.00 24.01
N GLY A 242 16.21 19.73 23.51
CA GLY A 242 15.39 20.68 22.77
C GLY A 242 14.99 20.18 21.38
N ALA A 243 14.52 21.12 20.56
CA ALA A 243 13.97 20.82 19.24
C ALA A 243 15.08 20.61 18.20
N HIS A 244 14.93 19.56 17.40
CA HIS A 244 15.83 19.20 16.31
C HIS A 244 15.06 18.94 15.02
N VAL A 245 15.72 19.19 13.90
CA VAL A 245 15.23 18.91 12.55
C VAL A 245 16.29 18.14 11.77
N ILE A 246 15.96 16.96 11.29
CA ILE A 246 16.77 16.21 10.34
C ILE A 246 16.16 16.39 8.97
N ARG A 247 16.96 16.83 8.00
CA ARG A 247 16.53 17.01 6.62
C ARG A 247 17.14 15.95 5.76
N PHE A 248 16.30 15.22 5.04
CA PHE A 248 16.71 14.19 4.09
C PHE A 248 16.47 14.68 2.67
N ARG A 249 17.33 14.28 1.74
CA ARG A 249 17.05 14.36 0.31
C ARG A 249 17.56 13.11 -0.39
N ALA A 250 16.95 12.80 -1.52
CA ALA A 250 17.29 11.65 -2.33
C ALA A 250 17.65 12.10 -3.75
N THR A 251 18.58 11.39 -4.37
CA THR A 251 18.94 11.57 -5.78
C THR A 251 18.66 10.27 -6.51
N ASP A 252 18.00 10.35 -7.67
CA ASP A 252 17.75 9.20 -8.53
C ASP A 252 19.00 8.81 -9.35
N LYS A 253 18.90 7.77 -10.20
CA LYS A 253 20.01 7.35 -11.07
C LYS A 253 20.26 8.26 -12.28
N LEU A 254 19.35 9.19 -12.57
CA LEU A 254 19.53 10.22 -13.60
C LEU A 254 20.08 11.53 -13.05
N GLY A 255 20.20 11.66 -11.73
CA GLY A 255 20.69 12.84 -11.04
C GLY A 255 19.60 13.84 -10.63
N LEU A 256 18.30 13.51 -10.73
CA LEU A 256 17.24 14.34 -10.18
C LEU A 256 17.26 14.27 -8.66
N VAL A 257 17.35 15.43 -8.03
CA VAL A 257 17.40 15.59 -6.59
C VAL A 257 16.02 16.01 -6.07
N SER A 258 15.55 15.35 -5.03
CA SER A 258 14.29 15.68 -4.37
C SER A 258 14.37 17.00 -3.60
N ASP A 259 13.22 17.58 -3.28
CA ASP A 259 13.12 18.55 -2.19
C ASP A 259 13.57 17.90 -0.85
N GLU A 260 13.83 18.75 0.16
CA GLU A 260 14.19 18.28 1.50
C GLU A 260 12.94 17.81 2.27
N PHE A 261 12.98 16.57 2.77
CA PHE A 261 11.97 15.99 3.66
C PHE A 261 12.42 16.13 5.11
N GLU A 262 11.58 16.69 5.97
CA GLU A 262 11.93 16.99 7.36
C GLU A 262 11.38 15.96 8.35
N PHE A 263 12.26 15.44 9.19
CA PHE A 263 11.93 14.71 10.41
C PHE A 263 12.28 15.58 11.63
N THR A 264 11.29 15.94 12.42
CA THR A 264 11.42 16.81 13.59
C THR A 264 11.22 16.01 14.87
N PHE A 265 11.95 16.36 15.93
CA PHE A 265 11.75 15.75 17.25
C PHE A 265 12.27 16.67 18.35
N ASN A 266 11.90 16.38 19.60
CA ASN A 266 12.53 16.97 20.77
C ASN A 266 13.37 15.92 21.51
N LEU A 267 14.60 16.27 21.86
CA LEU A 267 15.45 15.48 22.74
C LEU A 267 15.28 15.98 24.19
N ASP A 268 15.00 15.06 25.13
CA ASP A 268 14.95 15.33 26.57
C ASP A 268 15.67 14.19 27.30
N THR A 269 16.98 14.34 27.46
CA THR A 269 17.87 13.32 28.03
C THR A 269 18.05 13.47 29.54
N VAL A 270 17.59 14.57 30.13
CA VAL A 270 17.66 14.80 31.56
C VAL A 270 16.48 14.11 32.26
N ALA A 271 16.73 13.47 33.40
CA ALA A 271 15.66 12.88 34.20
C ALA A 271 14.93 13.96 35.04
N PRO A 272 13.61 13.81 35.29
CA PRO A 272 12.91 14.71 36.20
C PRO A 272 13.51 14.72 37.61
N THR A 273 13.44 15.87 38.27
CA THR A 273 13.92 16.03 39.65
C THR A 273 12.73 16.05 40.63
N ILE A 274 12.95 15.54 41.85
CA ILE A 274 11.93 15.49 42.90
C ILE A 274 12.54 16.03 44.19
N THR A 275 11.86 17.00 44.82
CA THR A 275 12.13 17.46 46.17
C THR A 275 11.02 17.01 47.11
N VAL A 276 11.38 16.59 48.32
CA VAL A 276 10.44 16.26 49.40
C VAL A 276 10.65 17.27 50.51
N ASP A 277 9.65 18.10 50.74
CA ASP A 277 9.68 19.18 51.74
C ASP A 277 9.16 18.67 53.09
N SER A 278 8.24 17.70 53.09
CA SER A 278 7.72 17.06 54.29
C SER A 278 7.39 15.59 54.01
N PRO A 279 7.63 14.66 54.96
CA PRO A 279 8.36 14.87 56.21
C PRO A 279 9.84 15.17 55.96
N VAL A 280 10.48 15.93 56.86
CA VAL A 280 11.92 16.20 56.78
C VAL A 280 12.67 14.87 56.97
N SER A 281 13.72 14.66 56.18
CA SER A 281 14.52 13.44 56.27
C SER A 281 15.01 13.21 57.72
N GLY A 282 14.75 12.01 58.24
CA GLY A 282 15.10 11.61 59.61
C GLY A 282 14.06 11.96 60.68
N SER A 283 12.97 12.66 60.36
CA SER A 283 11.90 12.92 61.32
C SER A 283 11.03 11.69 61.57
N ALA A 284 10.54 11.54 62.80
CA ALA A 284 9.51 10.55 63.12
C ALA A 284 8.20 10.88 62.40
N VAL A 285 7.53 9.85 61.89
CA VAL A 285 6.24 9.97 61.19
C VAL A 285 5.14 9.31 62.02
N ALA A 286 3.94 9.88 62.00
CA ALA A 286 2.76 9.36 62.67
C ALA A 286 1.56 9.30 61.72
N ALA A 287 0.47 8.64 62.14
CA ALA A 287 -0.78 8.64 61.40
C ALA A 287 -1.23 10.09 61.09
N GLY A 288 -1.54 10.36 59.82
CA GLY A 288 -1.87 11.71 59.34
C GLY A 288 -0.68 12.53 58.82
N THR A 289 0.55 12.00 58.86
CA THR A 289 1.70 12.65 58.21
C THR A 289 1.48 12.72 56.70
N ARG A 290 1.78 13.88 56.10
CA ARG A 290 1.64 14.10 54.66
C ARG A 290 2.98 14.21 53.98
N LEU A 291 3.14 13.45 52.90
CA LEU A 291 4.23 13.58 51.95
C LEU A 291 3.94 14.79 51.05
N GLN A 292 4.81 15.79 51.11
CA GLN A 292 4.69 17.04 50.37
C GLN A 292 6.01 17.36 49.70
N GLY A 293 5.94 17.93 48.50
CA GLY A 293 7.13 18.26 47.75
C GLY A 293 6.81 18.80 46.36
N THR A 294 7.85 18.89 45.53
CA THR A 294 7.74 19.34 44.14
C THR A 294 8.46 18.37 43.22
N ALA A 295 7.82 17.97 42.13
CA ALA A 295 8.46 17.25 41.03
C ALA A 295 8.58 18.17 39.81
N GLN A 296 9.74 18.25 39.17
CA GLN A 296 9.96 19.07 37.98
C GLN A 296 10.46 18.22 36.81
N GLY A 297 9.79 18.34 35.66
CA GLY A 297 10.27 17.79 34.39
C GLY A 297 11.34 18.69 33.76
N THR A 298 12.07 18.16 32.78
CA THR A 298 13.29 18.78 32.21
C THR A 298 13.18 19.10 30.72
N GLY A 299 11.97 19.03 30.17
CA GLY A 299 11.67 19.33 28.77
C GLY A 299 10.36 18.66 28.36
N SER A 300 10.16 17.43 28.82
CA SER A 300 8.91 16.69 28.76
C SER A 300 8.03 16.94 29.99
N LYS A 301 6.73 16.72 29.81
CA LYS A 301 5.76 16.79 30.90
C LYS A 301 5.96 15.60 31.84
N LEU A 302 5.88 15.85 33.13
CA LEU A 302 5.71 14.80 34.12
C LEU A 302 4.42 14.03 33.83
N VAL A 303 4.52 12.70 33.73
CA VAL A 303 3.38 11.81 33.45
C VAL A 303 2.96 10.99 34.67
N ALA A 304 3.88 10.75 35.60
CA ALA A 304 3.62 9.99 36.80
C ALA A 304 4.57 10.40 37.93
N LEU A 305 4.07 10.32 39.16
CA LEU A 305 4.85 10.43 40.38
C LEU A 305 4.36 9.32 41.31
N ASN A 306 5.27 8.61 41.97
CA ASN A 306 4.92 7.53 42.88
C ASN A 306 5.85 7.55 44.11
N TYR A 307 5.37 7.03 45.24
CA TYR A 307 6.22 6.68 46.38
C TYR A 307 6.04 5.21 46.76
N ARG A 308 7.01 4.68 47.50
CA ARG A 308 6.88 3.44 48.26
C ARG A 308 7.62 3.62 49.58
N ILE A 309 7.19 2.90 50.60
CA ILE A 309 7.91 2.83 51.88
C ILE A 309 8.60 1.48 51.93
N ASP A 310 9.91 1.49 52.21
CA ASP A 310 10.77 0.30 52.24
C ASP A 310 10.58 -0.62 51.02
N GLY A 311 10.35 -1.92 51.26
CA GLY A 311 10.05 -2.92 50.21
C GLY A 311 8.56 -3.04 49.85
N GLY A 312 7.72 -2.08 50.26
CA GLY A 312 6.28 -2.09 50.03
C GLY A 312 5.85 -1.82 48.59
N SER A 313 4.54 -1.81 48.38
CA SER A 313 3.94 -1.53 47.07
C SER A 313 4.15 -0.07 46.64
N THR A 314 4.25 0.13 45.33
CA THR A 314 4.33 1.47 44.74
C THR A 314 2.96 2.11 44.71
N THR A 315 2.86 3.34 45.22
CA THR A 315 1.63 4.10 45.36
C THR A 315 1.70 5.39 44.54
N PRO A 316 0.73 5.66 43.64
CA PRO A 316 0.73 6.86 42.82
C PRO A 316 0.49 8.13 43.64
N ILE A 317 1.08 9.26 43.23
CA ILE A 317 0.88 10.58 43.82
C ILE A 317 0.30 11.50 42.76
N SER A 318 -0.82 12.13 43.07
CA SER A 318 -1.34 13.23 42.26
C SER A 318 -0.50 14.49 42.49
N PHE A 319 -0.12 15.17 41.41
CA PHE A 319 0.66 16.40 41.44
C PHE A 319 -0.02 17.47 40.58
N ASN A 320 0.28 18.74 40.87
CA ASN A 320 -0.15 19.85 40.05
C ASN A 320 0.68 19.88 38.76
N PRO A 321 0.08 19.77 37.57
CA PRO A 321 0.83 19.70 36.30
C PRO A 321 1.52 21.01 35.91
N ALA A 322 1.10 22.15 36.48
CA ALA A 322 1.71 23.45 36.22
C ALA A 322 2.88 23.75 37.16
N THR A 323 2.77 23.36 38.43
CA THR A 323 3.78 23.70 39.45
C THR A 323 4.64 22.52 39.88
N GLY A 324 4.24 21.28 39.56
CA GLY A 324 4.90 20.08 40.05
C GLY A 324 4.61 19.74 41.51
N GLY A 325 3.91 20.61 42.24
CA GLY A 325 3.64 20.45 43.66
C GLY A 325 2.72 19.28 43.94
N PHE A 326 3.04 18.48 44.96
CA PHE A 326 2.22 17.35 45.39
C PHE A 326 2.01 17.33 46.89
N THR A 327 0.88 16.75 47.30
CA THR A 327 0.56 16.46 48.71
C THR A 327 -0.26 15.18 48.79
N ARG A 328 0.14 14.26 49.66
CA ARG A 328 -0.55 12.97 49.86
C ARG A 328 -0.35 12.48 51.28
N ASP A 329 -1.36 11.82 51.84
CA ASP A 329 -1.24 11.18 53.15
C ASP A 329 -0.32 9.95 53.05
N LEU A 330 0.64 9.82 53.96
CA LEU A 330 1.49 8.64 54.04
C LEU A 330 0.66 7.46 54.54
N ASP A 331 0.54 6.44 53.71
CA ASP A 331 0.00 5.15 54.13
C ASP A 331 1.03 4.41 55.00
N LEU A 332 0.82 4.45 56.32
CA LEU A 332 1.65 3.75 57.31
C LEU A 332 1.02 2.42 57.76
N SER A 333 -0.10 2.00 57.18
CA SER A 333 -0.92 0.89 57.69
C SER A 333 -0.24 -0.48 57.69
N HIS A 334 0.82 -0.62 56.89
CA HIS A 334 1.60 -1.85 56.70
C HIS A 334 2.91 -1.86 57.49
N LEU A 335 3.20 -0.81 58.25
CA LEU A 335 4.41 -0.69 59.06
C LEU A 335 4.15 -1.16 60.50
N GLY A 336 5.14 -1.85 61.09
CA GLY A 336 5.14 -2.13 62.52
C GLY A 336 5.40 -0.85 63.33
N VAL A 337 4.86 -0.77 64.54
CA VAL A 337 5.22 0.32 65.47
C VAL A 337 6.64 0.08 65.96
N GLY A 338 7.53 1.05 65.72
CA GLY A 338 8.93 1.06 66.13
C GLY A 338 9.27 2.31 66.91
#